data_AF-A0Y723-F1
#
_entry.id   AF-A0Y723-F1
#
_cell.length_a   1.000
_cell.length_b   1.000
_cell.length_c   1.000
_cell.angle_alpha   90.00
_cell.angle_beta   90.00
_cell.angle_gamma   90.00
#
_symmetry.space_group_name_H-M   'P 1'
#
loop_
_entity.id
_entity.type
_entity.pdbx_description
1 polymer ?
#
loop_
_entity_poly.entity_id
_entity_poly.type
_entity_poly.pdbx_seq_one_letter_code
_entity_poly.pdbx_strand_id
1 'polypeptide(L)'
;MLLKITFVLFITLFTATGCVNTNQASSGDDIDKDLIVLAHGLGRSDWAMWKLAQRLEQAGYKVCSLDYATIGESVEAVLKDTTKQIDACIINSSKVHFVGHSLGGLVIRAYLQNANHTLKNVAIGNSVLIGTPNKGSELADHFKNSWLITLGGGISKSLVTGVNSLGNNLGELTVKFGVIAGTKSSSLTNDKFNGVNDGLVSVESTKLANMHDFITINVSHSEMRYNENVAYQTIHFLQKGYFKH
;
A
#
# COMPACT_ATOMS: atom_id res chain seq x y z
N MET A 1 -3.62 43.01 38.63
CA MET A 1 -2.64 41.92 38.42
C MET A 1 -2.98 41.24 37.10
N LEU A 2 -2.46 41.78 35.99
CA LEU A 2 -2.66 41.23 34.65
C LEU A 2 -1.52 40.23 34.38
N LEU A 3 -1.87 39.00 33.99
CA LEU A 3 -0.91 38.12 33.30
C LEU A 3 -1.65 37.43 32.14
N LYS A 4 -1.56 38.05 30.96
CA LYS A 4 -1.88 37.42 29.68
C LYS A 4 -0.67 36.56 29.32
N ILE A 5 -0.82 35.24 29.37
CA ILE A 5 0.18 34.30 28.86
C ILE A 5 -0.22 33.98 27.42
N THR A 6 0.42 34.67 26.48
CA THR A 6 0.33 34.39 25.04
C THR A 6 1.28 33.23 24.74
N PHE A 7 0.76 32.07 24.36
CA PHE A 7 1.57 30.93 23.91
C PHE A 7 1.92 31.16 22.43
N VAL A 8 3.12 31.68 22.17
CA VAL A 8 3.67 31.83 20.81
C VAL A 8 4.30 30.50 20.41
N LEU A 9 3.72 29.84 19.41
CA LEU A 9 4.25 28.62 18.80
C LEU A 9 5.43 29.01 17.89
N PHE A 10 6.66 28.68 18.27
CA PHE A 10 7.83 28.82 17.40
C PHE A 10 7.81 27.73 16.32
N ILE A 11 7.47 28.10 15.09
CA ILE A 11 7.70 27.27 13.90
C ILE A 11 9.12 27.56 13.43
N THR A 12 10.06 26.66 13.72
CA THR A 12 11.40 26.71 13.13
C THR A 12 11.35 26.11 11.73
N LEU A 13 11.39 27.00 10.73
CA LEU A 13 11.62 26.67 9.32
C LEU A 13 13.07 26.18 9.15
N PHE A 14 13.27 24.89 8.92
CA PHE A 14 14.57 24.37 8.46
C PHE A 14 14.59 24.40 6.93
N THR A 15 15.12 25.48 6.36
CA THR A 15 15.51 25.51 4.95
C THR A 15 16.91 24.95 4.82
N ALA A 16 17.02 23.67 4.43
CA ALA A 16 18.26 23.11 3.95
C ALA A 16 18.30 23.24 2.43
N THR A 17 18.90 24.32 1.94
CA THR A 17 19.38 24.42 0.56
C THR A 17 20.65 23.58 0.44
N GLY A 18 20.57 22.48 -0.29
CA GLY A 18 21.71 21.66 -0.66
C GLY A 18 21.53 21.13 -2.07
N CYS A 19 21.95 21.91 -3.07
CA CYS A 19 22.17 21.39 -4.41
C CYS A 19 23.48 20.61 -4.41
N VAL A 20 23.43 19.30 -4.61
CA VAL A 20 24.58 18.52 -5.05
C VAL A 20 24.19 17.86 -6.37
N ASN A 21 24.74 18.43 -7.45
CA ASN A 21 24.78 17.77 -8.75
C ASN A 21 25.88 16.71 -8.71
N THR A 22 25.48 15.45 -8.62
CA THR A 22 26.33 14.33 -9.04
C THR A 22 25.75 13.74 -10.30
N ASN A 23 26.26 14.20 -11.44
CA ASN A 23 26.24 13.42 -12.68
C ASN A 23 27.11 12.18 -12.46
N GLN A 24 26.51 11.10 -11.95
CA GLN A 24 27.04 9.76 -12.16
C GLN A 24 26.26 9.18 -13.33
N ALA A 25 26.95 9.04 -14.46
CA ALA A 25 26.50 8.23 -15.57
C ALA A 25 26.11 6.85 -15.03
N SER A 26 24.85 6.46 -15.24
CA SER A 26 24.39 5.12 -14.92
C SER A 26 25.24 4.13 -15.70
N SER A 27 25.94 3.26 -14.98
CA SER A 27 26.49 2.03 -15.55
C SER A 27 25.34 1.24 -16.19
N GLY A 28 25.62 0.57 -17.31
CA GLY A 28 24.65 -0.19 -18.11
C GLY A 28 23.92 -1.35 -17.43
N ASP A 29 23.95 -1.45 -16.09
CA ASP A 29 23.21 -2.42 -15.27
C ASP A 29 21.75 -2.02 -15.01
N ASP A 30 21.38 -0.76 -15.27
CA ASP A 30 20.07 -0.25 -14.88
C ASP A 30 18.95 -0.62 -15.87
N ILE A 31 19.29 -1.07 -17.10
CA ILE A 31 18.29 -1.37 -18.13
C ILE A 31 17.59 -2.73 -17.90
N ASP A 32 18.15 -3.62 -17.08
CA ASP A 32 17.68 -5.01 -16.97
C ASP A 32 16.99 -5.37 -15.64
N LYS A 33 16.83 -4.40 -14.73
CA LYS A 33 16.17 -4.63 -13.43
C LYS A 33 14.66 -4.47 -13.54
N ASP A 34 13.94 -5.50 -13.10
CA ASP A 34 12.49 -5.46 -12.92
C ASP A 34 12.08 -4.30 -11.97
N LEU A 35 11.00 -3.60 -12.32
CA LEU A 35 10.43 -2.52 -11.50
C LEU A 35 9.39 -3.07 -10.51
N ILE A 36 9.37 -2.54 -9.29
CA ILE A 36 8.27 -2.68 -8.34
C ILE A 36 7.58 -1.34 -8.17
N VAL A 37 6.27 -1.31 -8.40
CA VAL A 37 5.40 -0.23 -7.94
C VAL A 37 4.98 -0.52 -6.50
N LEU A 38 5.28 0.41 -5.58
CA LEU A 38 5.03 0.27 -4.15
C LEU A 38 3.98 1.28 -3.67
N ALA A 39 2.85 0.80 -3.16
CA ALA A 39 1.72 1.65 -2.76
C ALA A 39 1.45 1.58 -1.24
N HIS A 40 1.25 2.74 -0.60
CA HIS A 40 1.05 2.87 0.84
C HIS A 40 -0.42 2.85 1.28
N GLY A 41 -0.67 2.77 2.59
CA GLY A 41 -2.00 2.80 3.17
C GLY A 41 -2.61 4.20 3.34
N LEU A 42 -3.84 4.25 3.87
CA LEU A 42 -4.55 5.49 4.23
C LEU A 42 -3.77 6.34 5.25
N GLY A 43 -3.77 7.67 5.07
CA GLY A 43 -3.17 8.63 6.01
C GLY A 43 -1.64 8.56 6.07
N ARG A 44 -1.01 8.21 4.96
CA ARG A 44 0.45 8.03 4.81
C ARG A 44 0.95 8.76 3.57
N SER A 45 2.28 8.83 3.47
CA SER A 45 3.03 9.16 2.26
C SER A 45 3.91 7.97 1.86
N ASP A 46 4.62 8.08 0.74
CA ASP A 46 5.63 7.13 0.29
C ASP A 46 6.65 6.73 1.37
N TRP A 47 7.07 7.68 2.21
CA TRP A 47 8.02 7.48 3.30
C TRP A 47 7.56 6.35 4.22
N ALA A 48 6.27 6.17 4.39
CA ALA A 48 5.75 5.11 5.25
C ALA A 48 6.13 3.69 4.78
N MET A 49 6.61 3.54 3.54
CA MET A 49 7.09 2.32 2.92
C MET A 49 8.64 2.23 2.81
N TRP A 50 9.38 3.24 3.29
CA TRP A 50 10.83 3.40 3.08
C TRP A 50 11.65 2.13 3.37
N LYS A 51 11.31 1.42 4.45
CA LYS A 51 12.07 0.24 4.88
C LYS A 51 11.80 -0.96 3.98
N LEU A 52 10.57 -1.10 3.49
CA LEU A 52 10.24 -2.14 2.51
C LEU A 52 10.90 -1.82 1.17
N ALA A 53 10.83 -0.56 0.71
CA ALA A 53 11.51 -0.09 -0.49
C ALA A 53 13.02 -0.41 -0.46
N GLN A 54 13.71 -0.03 0.62
CA GLN A 54 15.13 -0.32 0.81
C GLN A 54 15.45 -1.82 0.66
N ARG A 55 14.63 -2.71 1.24
CA ARG A 55 14.86 -4.16 1.16
C ARG A 55 14.59 -4.73 -0.23
N LEU A 56 13.61 -4.18 -0.94
CA LEU A 56 13.31 -4.54 -2.33
C LEU A 56 14.45 -4.11 -3.26
N GLU A 57 15.00 -2.91 -3.07
CA GLU A 57 16.16 -2.42 -3.81
C GLU A 57 17.41 -3.28 -3.54
N GLN A 58 17.65 -3.64 -2.28
CA GLN A 58 18.72 -4.57 -1.89
C GLN A 58 18.55 -5.97 -2.51
N ALA A 59 17.32 -6.37 -2.82
CA ALA A 59 17.02 -7.62 -3.52
C ALA A 59 17.17 -7.52 -5.06
N GLY A 60 17.61 -6.37 -5.58
CA GLY A 60 17.94 -6.17 -6.99
C GLY A 60 16.84 -5.52 -7.84
N TYR A 61 15.74 -5.07 -7.23
CA TYR A 61 14.65 -4.40 -7.95
C TYR A 61 14.85 -2.89 -8.05
N LYS A 62 14.25 -2.27 -9.07
CA LYS A 62 13.92 -0.84 -9.01
C LYS A 62 12.64 -0.67 -8.21
N VAL A 63 12.50 0.43 -7.46
CA VAL A 63 11.28 0.72 -6.71
C VAL A 63 10.75 2.09 -7.08
N CYS A 64 9.51 2.15 -7.55
CA CYS A 64 8.74 3.39 -7.68
C CYS A 64 7.70 3.42 -6.56
N SER A 65 7.94 4.24 -5.53
CA SER A 65 6.98 4.42 -4.45
C SER A 65 5.98 5.49 -4.83
N LEU A 66 4.69 5.16 -4.74
CA LEU A 66 3.61 6.12 -4.98
C LEU A 66 3.48 7.05 -3.78
N ASP A 67 3.31 8.35 -4.02
CA ASP A 67 3.09 9.36 -2.99
C ASP A 67 1.78 10.09 -3.29
N TYR A 68 0.69 9.69 -2.64
CA TYR A 68 -0.64 10.20 -2.93
C TYR A 68 -1.42 10.58 -1.67
N ALA A 69 -2.10 11.71 -1.74
CA ALA A 69 -2.97 12.17 -0.67
C ALA A 69 -4.17 11.22 -0.51
N THR A 70 -4.59 11.01 0.74
CA THR A 70 -5.73 10.13 1.04
C THR A 70 -6.68 10.71 2.08
N ILE A 71 -6.21 11.59 2.96
CA ILE A 71 -7.09 12.20 3.96
C ILE A 71 -7.94 13.29 3.29
N GLY A 72 -9.25 13.17 3.41
CA GLY A 72 -10.21 14.12 2.83
C GLY A 72 -10.50 13.88 1.35
N GLU A 73 -9.79 12.94 0.72
CA GLU A 73 -9.89 12.69 -0.73
C GLU A 73 -11.07 11.79 -1.10
N SER A 74 -11.59 11.99 -2.31
CA SER A 74 -12.58 11.08 -2.90
C SER A 74 -11.91 9.81 -3.45
N VAL A 75 -12.69 8.76 -3.69
CA VAL A 75 -12.16 7.53 -4.29
C VAL A 75 -11.62 7.83 -5.69
N GLU A 76 -12.36 8.60 -6.49
CA GLU A 76 -11.99 8.95 -7.86
C GLU A 76 -10.70 9.77 -7.90
N ALA A 77 -10.52 10.71 -6.97
CA ALA A 77 -9.31 11.53 -6.88
C ALA A 77 -8.07 10.67 -6.60
N VAL A 78 -8.15 9.80 -5.59
CA VAL A 78 -7.05 8.87 -5.24
C VAL A 78 -6.73 7.97 -6.43
N LEU A 79 -7.72 7.29 -7.02
CA LEU A 79 -7.50 6.36 -8.12
C LEU A 79 -6.91 7.05 -9.36
N LYS A 80 -7.37 8.26 -9.68
CA LYS A 80 -6.85 9.06 -10.80
C LYS A 80 -5.39 9.44 -10.57
N ASP A 81 -5.04 9.94 -9.38
CA ASP A 81 -3.67 10.33 -9.06
C ASP A 81 -2.72 9.13 -9.09
N THR A 82 -3.12 8.03 -8.44
CA THR A 82 -2.32 6.80 -8.42
C THR A 82 -2.15 6.20 -9.82
N THR A 83 -3.18 6.26 -10.68
CA THR A 83 -3.07 5.79 -12.07
C THR A 83 -2.02 6.60 -12.83
N LYS A 84 -2.06 7.93 -12.71
CA LYS A 84 -1.06 8.81 -13.34
C LYS A 84 0.35 8.51 -12.87
N GLN A 85 0.54 8.29 -11.56
CA GLN A 85 1.86 7.97 -11.00
C GLN A 85 2.35 6.60 -11.48
N ILE A 86 1.49 5.57 -11.47
CA ILE A 86 1.84 4.24 -11.97
C ILE A 86 2.22 4.28 -13.45
N ASP A 87 1.42 4.95 -14.29
CA ASP A 87 1.73 5.09 -15.72
C ASP A 87 3.10 5.76 -15.94
N ALA A 88 3.44 6.77 -15.14
CA ALA A 88 4.74 7.41 -15.17
C ALA A 88 5.88 6.49 -14.71
N CYS A 89 5.67 5.67 -13.68
CA CYS A 89 6.65 4.69 -13.20
C CYS A 89 6.99 3.66 -14.28
N ILE A 90 5.99 3.16 -15.01
CA ILE A 90 6.15 1.97 -15.85
C ILE A 90 6.60 2.26 -17.29
N ILE A 91 6.62 3.52 -17.73
CA ILE A 91 6.79 3.91 -19.14
C ILE A 91 8.03 3.31 -19.83
N ASN A 92 9.12 3.09 -19.09
CA ASN A 92 10.38 2.53 -19.59
C ASN A 92 10.73 1.18 -18.98
N SER A 93 9.76 0.48 -18.40
CA SER A 93 9.99 -0.82 -17.74
C SER A 93 9.63 -1.97 -18.67
N SER A 94 10.54 -2.94 -18.82
CA SER A 94 10.27 -4.19 -19.55
C SER A 94 9.35 -5.12 -18.75
N LYS A 95 9.49 -5.12 -17.41
CA LYS A 95 8.68 -5.92 -16.49
C LYS A 95 8.40 -5.19 -15.18
N VAL A 96 7.17 -5.31 -14.71
CA VAL A 96 6.66 -4.62 -13.52
C VAL A 96 5.95 -5.56 -12.56
N HIS A 97 6.33 -5.47 -11.30
CA HIS A 97 5.69 -6.09 -10.15
C HIS A 97 4.93 -5.04 -9.34
N PHE A 98 3.94 -5.46 -8.56
CA PHE A 98 3.17 -4.56 -7.71
C PHE A 98 3.14 -5.03 -6.26
N VAL A 99 3.39 -4.12 -5.33
CA VAL A 99 3.33 -4.40 -3.89
C VAL A 99 2.49 -3.33 -3.22
N GLY A 100 1.40 -3.73 -2.59
CA GLY A 100 0.47 -2.81 -1.94
C GLY A 100 0.28 -3.14 -0.48
N HIS A 101 0.44 -2.15 0.41
CA HIS A 101 0.04 -2.28 1.81
C HIS A 101 -1.33 -1.66 2.05
N SER A 102 -2.22 -2.37 2.74
CA SER A 102 -3.54 -1.85 3.13
C SER A 102 -4.30 -1.29 1.91
N LEU A 103 -4.79 -0.03 1.98
CA LEU A 103 -5.40 0.71 0.86
C LEU A 103 -4.58 0.67 -0.44
N GLY A 104 -3.24 0.67 -0.37
CA GLY A 104 -2.38 0.60 -1.55
C GLY A 104 -2.59 -0.65 -2.40
N GLY A 105 -3.00 -1.76 -1.78
CA GLY A 105 -3.40 -2.95 -2.52
C GLY A 105 -4.71 -2.77 -3.31
N LEU A 106 -5.67 -2.00 -2.78
CA LEU A 106 -6.90 -1.67 -3.51
C LEU A 106 -6.64 -0.72 -4.68
N VAL A 107 -5.74 0.25 -4.49
CA VAL A 107 -5.26 1.13 -5.57
C VAL A 107 -4.63 0.32 -6.71
N ILE A 108 -3.75 -0.63 -6.39
CA ILE A 108 -3.12 -1.52 -7.38
C ILE A 108 -4.17 -2.39 -8.08
N ARG A 109 -5.13 -2.95 -7.33
CA ARG A 109 -6.23 -3.72 -7.91
C ARG A 109 -7.05 -2.90 -8.91
N ALA A 110 -7.41 -1.67 -8.52
CA ALA A 110 -8.14 -0.74 -9.38
C ALA A 110 -7.35 -0.38 -10.64
N TYR A 111 -6.04 -0.16 -10.53
CA TYR A 111 -5.19 0.09 -11.69
C TYR A 111 -5.17 -1.09 -12.65
N LEU A 112 -4.85 -2.30 -12.15
CA LEU A 112 -4.73 -3.50 -12.97
C LEU A 112 -6.03 -3.90 -13.67
N GLN A 113 -7.19 -3.59 -13.08
CA GLN A 113 -8.48 -3.83 -13.71
C GLN A 113 -8.77 -2.89 -14.90
N ASN A 114 -8.19 -1.68 -14.90
CA ASN A 114 -8.50 -0.64 -15.89
C ASN A 114 -7.38 -0.39 -16.91
N ALA A 115 -6.15 -0.88 -16.68
CA ALA A 115 -4.95 -0.52 -17.43
C ALA A 115 -4.74 -1.27 -18.77
N ASN A 116 -5.81 -1.72 -19.43
CA ASN A 116 -5.76 -2.57 -20.64
C ASN A 116 -4.92 -1.98 -21.82
N HIS A 117 -4.74 -0.66 -21.88
CA HIS A 117 -3.95 -0.01 -22.92
C HIS A 117 -2.49 0.26 -22.51
N THR A 118 -2.25 0.73 -21.28
CA THR A 118 -0.90 1.09 -20.81
C THR A 118 0.00 -0.14 -20.64
N LEU A 119 -0.57 -1.28 -20.23
CA LEU A 119 0.21 -2.49 -19.96
C LEU A 119 0.60 -3.28 -21.22
N LYS A 120 0.21 -2.85 -22.43
CA LYS A 120 0.43 -3.63 -23.68
C LYS A 120 1.91 -3.94 -23.97
N ASN A 121 2.81 -3.06 -23.55
CA ASN A 121 4.25 -3.18 -23.83
C ASN A 121 5.06 -3.52 -22.57
N VAL A 122 4.40 -3.87 -21.47
CA VAL A 122 5.04 -4.10 -20.17
C VAL A 122 4.66 -5.50 -19.67
N ALA A 123 5.64 -6.36 -19.42
CA ALA A 123 5.38 -7.66 -18.83
C ALA A 123 4.94 -7.49 -17.37
N ILE A 124 3.79 -8.07 -16.99
CA ILE A 124 3.34 -8.03 -15.61
C ILE A 124 3.91 -9.23 -14.86
N GLY A 125 4.69 -8.94 -13.82
CA GLY A 125 5.27 -9.92 -12.92
C GLY A 125 4.31 -10.36 -11.82
N ASN A 126 4.89 -10.95 -10.77
CA ASN A 126 4.19 -11.34 -9.55
C ASN A 126 3.84 -10.09 -8.70
N SER A 127 2.69 -10.10 -8.03
CA SER A 127 2.25 -9.03 -7.15
C SER A 127 2.01 -9.51 -5.72
N VAL A 128 2.12 -8.62 -4.73
CA VAL A 128 1.88 -8.96 -3.31
C VAL A 128 0.95 -7.94 -2.66
N LEU A 129 -0.13 -8.43 -2.08
CA LEU A 129 -1.09 -7.65 -1.30
C LEU A 129 -0.82 -7.90 0.20
N ILE A 130 -0.47 -6.86 0.94
CA ILE A 130 -0.04 -6.95 2.35
C ILE A 130 -1.09 -6.28 3.23
N GLY A 131 -1.83 -7.07 4.00
CA GLY A 131 -2.89 -6.58 4.88
C GLY A 131 -4.00 -5.79 4.15
N THR A 132 -4.17 -6.02 2.84
CA THR A 132 -5.14 -5.28 2.03
C THR A 132 -6.56 -5.68 2.42
N PRO A 133 -7.46 -4.73 2.74
CA PRO A 133 -8.86 -5.03 3.07
C PRO A 133 -9.66 -5.35 1.79
N ASN A 134 -9.37 -6.50 1.16
CA ASN A 134 -9.94 -6.89 -0.12
C ASN A 134 -11.47 -7.03 -0.11
N LYS A 135 -12.06 -7.30 1.07
CA LYS A 135 -13.51 -7.33 1.28
C LYS A 135 -14.03 -6.22 2.20
N GLY A 136 -13.19 -5.21 2.47
CA GLY A 136 -13.44 -4.14 3.45
C GLY A 136 -12.83 -4.39 4.83
N SER A 137 -13.14 -3.56 5.79
CA SER A 137 -12.73 -3.72 7.19
C SER A 137 -13.96 -3.65 8.07
N GLU A 138 -14.17 -4.68 8.88
CA GLU A 138 -15.22 -4.73 9.90
C GLU A 138 -15.06 -3.56 10.87
N LEU A 139 -13.82 -3.19 11.20
CA LEU A 139 -13.51 -2.02 12.02
C LEU A 139 -13.99 -0.73 11.36
N ALA A 140 -13.83 -0.57 10.04
CA ALA A 140 -14.34 0.59 9.33
C ALA A 140 -15.88 0.68 9.40
N ASP A 141 -16.60 -0.45 9.43
CA ASP A 141 -18.05 -0.46 9.62
C ASP A 141 -18.47 0.09 10.98
N HIS A 142 -17.72 -0.22 12.03
CA HIS A 142 -17.97 0.28 13.39
C HIS A 142 -17.76 1.79 13.52
N PHE A 143 -16.85 2.36 12.73
CA PHE A 143 -16.51 3.80 12.77
C PHE A 143 -17.10 4.62 11.62
N LYS A 144 -17.91 4.04 10.73
CA LYS A 144 -18.41 4.71 9.51
C LYS A 144 -19.17 6.02 9.75
N ASN A 145 -19.80 6.17 10.92
CA ASN A 145 -20.53 7.37 11.32
C ASN A 145 -19.70 8.31 12.22
N SER A 146 -18.43 8.00 12.45
CA SER A 146 -17.55 8.87 13.24
C SER A 146 -17.11 10.09 12.43
N TRP A 147 -16.88 11.19 13.14
CA TRP A 147 -16.31 12.39 12.55
C TRP A 147 -14.91 12.12 11.94
N LEU A 148 -14.16 11.15 12.48
CA LEU A 148 -12.84 10.75 11.98
C LEU A 148 -12.90 10.14 10.57
N ILE A 149 -13.83 9.20 10.33
CA ILE A 149 -14.02 8.63 8.99
C ILE A 149 -14.59 9.68 8.02
N THR A 150 -15.41 10.60 8.51
CA THR A 150 -15.92 11.71 7.69
C THR A 150 -14.81 12.68 7.28
N LEU A 151 -13.92 13.04 8.20
CA LEU A 151 -12.74 13.86 7.92
C LEU A 151 -11.74 13.13 7.00
N GLY A 152 -11.68 11.80 7.11
CA GLY A 152 -10.89 10.94 6.23
C GLY A 152 -11.35 10.90 4.78
N GLY A 153 -12.49 11.51 4.42
CA GLY A 153 -12.95 11.63 3.04
C GLY A 153 -13.64 10.39 2.46
N GLY A 154 -13.90 10.44 1.16
CA GLY A 154 -14.58 9.37 0.42
C GLY A 154 -13.79 8.06 0.40
N ILE A 155 -12.46 8.14 0.33
CA ILE A 155 -11.60 6.94 0.36
C ILE A 155 -11.65 6.23 1.72
N SER A 156 -11.75 6.96 2.84
CA SER A 156 -11.88 6.33 4.16
C SER A 156 -13.24 5.62 4.30
N LYS A 157 -14.30 6.22 3.75
CA LYS A 157 -15.65 5.65 3.75
C LYS A 157 -15.79 4.41 2.86
N SER A 158 -14.94 4.26 1.85
CA SER A 158 -14.99 3.10 0.95
C SER A 158 -14.23 1.87 1.48
N LEU A 159 -13.55 1.97 2.63
CA LEU A 159 -12.87 0.84 3.27
C LEU A 159 -13.80 -0.05 4.11
N VAL A 160 -15.10 0.27 4.16
CA VAL A 160 -16.15 -0.53 4.80
C VAL A 160 -16.36 -1.88 4.11
N THR A 161 -17.14 -2.77 4.73
CA THR A 161 -17.60 -4.02 4.08
C THR A 161 -18.89 -3.78 3.27
N GLY A 162 -19.36 -4.82 2.58
CA GLY A 162 -20.61 -4.77 1.82
C GLY A 162 -20.52 -3.94 0.53
N VAL A 163 -21.67 -3.40 0.11
CA VAL A 163 -21.86 -2.76 -1.21
C VAL A 163 -21.09 -1.46 -1.40
N ASN A 164 -20.74 -0.76 -0.32
CA ASN A 164 -19.97 0.49 -0.36
C ASN A 164 -18.46 0.24 -0.29
N SER A 165 -18.04 -1.03 -0.20
CA SER A 165 -16.63 -1.41 -0.14
C SER A 165 -15.96 -1.23 -1.49
N LEU A 166 -14.89 -0.45 -1.57
CA LEU A 166 -14.05 -0.39 -2.76
C LEU A 166 -13.55 -1.80 -3.12
N GLY A 167 -13.12 -2.58 -2.12
CA GLY A 167 -12.59 -3.93 -2.33
C GLY A 167 -13.58 -4.90 -2.99
N ASN A 168 -14.86 -4.86 -2.58
CA ASN A 168 -15.91 -5.72 -3.15
C ASN A 168 -16.40 -5.24 -4.54
N ASN A 169 -16.21 -3.97 -4.87
CA ASN A 169 -16.56 -3.42 -6.18
C ASN A 169 -15.43 -3.57 -7.22
N LEU A 170 -14.27 -4.08 -6.80
CA LEU A 170 -13.16 -4.44 -7.68
C LEU A 170 -13.28 -5.92 -8.05
N GLY A 171 -13.08 -6.20 -9.34
CA GLY A 171 -13.10 -7.55 -9.88
C GLY A 171 -11.91 -8.40 -9.39
N GLU A 172 -11.88 -9.63 -9.89
CA GLU A 172 -10.76 -10.53 -9.70
C GLU A 172 -9.51 -10.03 -10.43
N LEU A 173 -8.35 -10.21 -9.82
CA LEU A 173 -7.06 -9.91 -10.45
C LEU A 173 -6.71 -10.99 -11.46
N THR A 174 -6.40 -10.62 -12.71
CA THR A 174 -5.95 -11.57 -13.73
C THR A 174 -4.46 -11.88 -13.69
N VAL A 175 -3.72 -11.22 -12.79
CA VAL A 175 -2.27 -11.36 -12.62
C VAL A 175 -1.94 -12.35 -11.51
N LYS A 176 -0.71 -12.87 -11.49
CA LYS A 176 -0.23 -13.72 -10.40
C LYS A 176 0.01 -12.88 -9.14
N PHE A 177 -0.68 -13.20 -8.04
CA PHE A 177 -0.52 -12.47 -6.78
C PHE A 177 -0.60 -13.34 -5.53
N GLY A 178 0.11 -12.91 -4.49
CA GLY A 178 0.11 -13.51 -3.16
C GLY A 178 -0.48 -12.56 -2.13
N VAL A 179 -1.03 -13.11 -1.06
CA VAL A 179 -1.62 -12.35 0.06
C VAL A 179 -0.85 -12.64 1.35
N ILE A 180 -0.36 -11.57 1.99
CA ILE A 180 0.23 -11.62 3.33
C ILE A 180 -0.77 -11.00 4.32
N ALA A 181 -1.22 -11.78 5.30
CA ALA A 181 -2.11 -11.32 6.36
C ALA A 181 -1.40 -11.26 7.72
N GLY A 182 -1.70 -10.23 8.52
CA GLY A 182 -1.21 -10.11 9.88
C GLY A 182 -2.14 -10.77 10.88
N THR A 183 -1.59 -11.19 12.01
CA THR A 183 -2.36 -11.87 13.06
C THR A 183 -2.15 -11.30 14.46
N LYS A 184 -1.33 -10.25 14.61
CA LYS A 184 -1.14 -9.58 15.89
C LYS A 184 -2.22 -8.51 16.05
N SER A 185 -3.28 -8.86 16.77
CA SER A 185 -4.41 -7.96 17.03
C SER A 185 -4.05 -6.82 17.97
N SER A 186 -4.95 -5.82 18.05
CA SER A 186 -4.88 -4.73 19.03
C SER A 186 -5.95 -4.94 20.09
N SER A 187 -5.58 -4.84 21.37
CA SER A 187 -6.54 -4.94 22.49
C SER A 187 -7.65 -3.90 22.43
N LEU A 188 -7.43 -2.78 21.71
CA LEU A 188 -8.40 -1.70 21.56
C LEU A 188 -9.48 -1.98 20.49
N THR A 189 -9.24 -2.93 19.58
CA THR A 189 -10.12 -3.16 18.41
C THR A 189 -10.51 -4.63 18.26
N ASN A 190 -9.89 -5.54 19.00
CA ASN A 190 -10.09 -6.98 18.81
C ASN A 190 -11.54 -7.43 19.04
N ASP A 191 -12.30 -6.75 19.89
CA ASP A 191 -13.72 -7.03 20.15
C ASP A 191 -14.63 -6.71 18.94
N LYS A 192 -14.09 -6.04 17.91
CA LYS A 192 -14.78 -5.69 16.66
C LYS A 192 -14.59 -6.73 15.55
N PHE A 193 -13.85 -7.79 15.82
CA PHE A 193 -13.58 -8.85 14.86
C PHE A 193 -14.08 -10.20 15.38
N ASN A 194 -14.65 -11.00 14.50
CA ASN A 194 -15.09 -12.37 14.81
C ASN A 194 -13.96 -13.41 14.66
N GLY A 195 -12.76 -12.99 14.24
CA GLY A 195 -11.65 -13.89 13.93
C GLY A 195 -10.29 -13.21 14.00
N VAL A 196 -9.27 -13.93 13.54
CA VAL A 196 -7.87 -13.47 13.54
C VAL A 196 -7.75 -12.18 12.72
N ASN A 197 -7.04 -11.20 13.27
CA ASN A 197 -6.89 -9.87 12.69
C ASN A 197 -5.53 -9.25 13.06
N ASP A 198 -5.16 -8.21 12.33
CA ASP A 198 -3.92 -7.45 12.55
C ASP A 198 -4.14 -6.13 13.32
N GLY A 199 -5.30 -5.98 13.94
CA GLY A 199 -5.78 -4.79 14.63
C GLY A 199 -6.60 -3.83 13.75
N LEU A 200 -6.57 -3.94 12.42
CA LEU A 200 -7.35 -3.11 11.50
C LEU A 200 -8.11 -3.91 10.43
N VAL A 201 -7.62 -5.08 10.03
CA VAL A 201 -8.19 -5.92 8.98
C VAL A 201 -8.20 -7.38 9.45
N SER A 202 -9.31 -8.08 9.23
CA SER A 202 -9.39 -9.52 9.49
C SER A 202 -8.63 -10.32 8.43
N VAL A 203 -8.09 -11.47 8.83
CA VAL A 203 -7.44 -12.40 7.90
C VAL A 203 -8.38 -12.78 6.75
N GLU A 204 -9.65 -13.05 7.04
CA GLU A 204 -10.63 -13.43 6.01
C GLU A 204 -10.93 -12.31 5.01
N SER A 205 -10.89 -11.05 5.44
CA SER A 205 -11.05 -9.91 4.55
C SER A 205 -9.86 -9.72 3.60
N THR A 206 -8.66 -10.13 4.01
CA THR A 206 -7.48 -10.04 3.12
C THR A 206 -7.52 -11.02 1.95
N LYS A 207 -8.28 -12.11 2.05
CA LYS A 207 -8.29 -13.18 1.04
C LYS A 207 -9.09 -12.81 -0.20
N LEU A 208 -8.61 -13.26 -1.35
CA LEU A 208 -9.33 -13.28 -2.63
C LEU A 208 -9.37 -14.73 -3.13
N ALA A 209 -10.42 -15.10 -3.87
CA ALA A 209 -10.62 -16.48 -4.31
C ALA A 209 -9.49 -16.99 -5.21
N ASN A 210 -8.90 -16.10 -6.01
CA ASN A 210 -7.89 -16.42 -7.02
C ASN A 210 -6.45 -16.05 -6.60
N MET A 211 -6.20 -15.91 -5.30
CA MET A 211 -4.84 -15.74 -4.78
C MET A 211 -4.00 -17.00 -5.07
N HIS A 212 -2.77 -16.82 -5.54
CA HIS A 212 -1.89 -17.94 -5.90
C HIS A 212 -1.23 -18.59 -4.69
N ASP A 213 -0.96 -17.78 -3.67
CA ASP A 213 -0.50 -18.27 -2.37
C ASP A 213 -0.95 -17.29 -1.29
N PHE A 214 -0.99 -17.76 -0.04
CA PHE A 214 -1.45 -17.04 1.12
C PHE A 214 -0.62 -17.41 2.33
N ILE A 215 -0.17 -16.41 3.09
CA ILE A 215 0.54 -16.64 4.36
C ILE A 215 0.09 -15.68 5.44
N THR A 216 0.03 -16.18 6.67
CA THR A 216 -0.16 -15.36 7.88
C THR A 216 1.17 -15.12 8.59
N ILE A 217 1.38 -13.90 9.09
CA ILE A 217 2.55 -13.53 9.88
C ILE A 217 2.09 -12.87 11.18
N ASN A 218 2.71 -13.24 12.32
CA ASN A 218 2.42 -12.62 13.62
C ASN A 218 2.99 -11.19 13.70
N VAL A 219 2.30 -10.25 13.07
CA VAL A 219 2.65 -8.83 12.95
C VAL A 219 1.38 -7.99 12.92
N SER A 220 1.42 -6.79 13.49
CA SER A 220 0.27 -5.88 13.45
C SER A 220 0.22 -5.12 12.13
N HIS A 221 -0.93 -4.55 11.79
CA HIS A 221 -1.15 -3.86 10.52
C HIS A 221 -0.10 -2.79 10.21
N SER A 222 0.26 -1.99 11.22
CA SER A 222 1.21 -0.88 11.06
C SER A 222 2.66 -1.35 10.95
N GLU A 223 3.01 -2.45 11.62
CA GLU A 223 4.37 -3.02 11.69
C GLU A 223 4.76 -3.73 10.39
N MET A 224 3.80 -4.22 9.59
CA MET A 224 4.07 -4.98 8.35
C MET A 224 5.06 -4.29 7.41
N ARG A 225 4.97 -2.96 7.27
CA ARG A 225 5.83 -2.15 6.38
C ARG A 225 7.30 -2.14 6.79
N TYR A 226 7.59 -2.47 8.06
CA TYR A 226 8.94 -2.47 8.62
C TYR A 226 9.45 -3.88 8.96
N ASN A 227 8.54 -4.85 9.04
CA ASN A 227 8.83 -6.22 9.45
C ASN A 227 9.70 -6.95 8.44
N GLU A 228 10.76 -7.59 8.93
CA GLU A 228 11.72 -8.31 8.09
C GLU A 228 11.12 -9.56 7.45
N ASN A 229 10.30 -10.32 8.17
CA ASN A 229 9.65 -11.52 7.64
C ASN A 229 8.64 -11.17 6.53
N VAL A 230 7.88 -10.08 6.70
CA VAL A 230 6.99 -9.57 5.64
C VAL A 230 7.78 -9.23 4.38
N ALA A 231 8.90 -8.50 4.51
CA ALA A 231 9.76 -8.16 3.39
C ALA A 231 10.37 -9.42 2.73
N TYR A 232 10.86 -10.36 3.54
CA TYR A 232 11.39 -11.64 3.08
C TYR A 232 10.36 -12.43 2.25
N GLN A 233 9.15 -12.58 2.77
CA GLN A 233 8.07 -13.30 2.07
C GLN A 233 7.62 -12.56 0.81
N THR A 234 7.61 -11.22 0.85
CA THR A 234 7.31 -10.40 -0.33
C THR A 234 8.33 -10.67 -1.42
N ILE A 235 9.63 -10.54 -1.13
CA ILE A 235 10.72 -10.80 -2.09
C ILE A 235 10.65 -12.24 -2.62
N HIS A 236 10.44 -13.22 -1.74
CA HIS A 236 10.34 -14.63 -2.13
C HIS A 236 9.19 -14.85 -3.12
N PHE A 237 8.00 -14.29 -2.84
CA PHE A 237 6.87 -14.37 -3.75
C PHE A 237 7.14 -13.65 -5.08
N LEU A 238 7.76 -12.47 -5.05
CA LEU A 238 8.11 -11.74 -6.27
C LEU A 238 9.04 -12.57 -7.19
N GLN A 239 9.98 -13.31 -6.60
CA GLN A 239 10.95 -14.13 -7.32
C GLN A 239 10.42 -15.51 -7.74
N LYS A 240 9.58 -16.15 -6.91
CA LYS A 240 9.19 -17.57 -7.07
C LYS A 240 7.71 -17.77 -7.33
N GLY A 241 6.89 -16.79 -7.00
CA GLY A 241 5.44 -16.83 -7.16
C GLY A 241 4.72 -17.72 -6.13
N TYR A 242 5.35 -17.98 -4.99
CA TYR A 242 4.79 -18.62 -3.79
C TYR A 242 5.55 -18.11 -2.55
N PHE A 243 4.98 -18.27 -1.36
CA PHE A 243 5.58 -17.93 -0.07
C PHE A 243 6.36 -19.13 0.49
N LYS A 244 7.31 -18.86 1.38
CA LYS A 244 8.03 -19.93 2.09
C LYS A 244 7.28 -20.33 3.36
N HIS A 245 6.70 -21.52 3.36
CA HIS A 245 5.99 -22.13 4.48
C HIS A 245 6.92 -22.89 5.43
#